data_AF-A0A6P8N3Y9-F1
#
_entry.id   AF-A0A6P8N3Y9-F1
#
_cell.length_a   1.000
_cell.length_b   1.000
_cell.length_c   1.000
_cell.angle_alpha   90.00
_cell.angle_beta   90.00
_cell.angle_gamma   90.00
#
_symmetry.space_group_name_H-M   'P 1'
#
loop_
_entity.id
_entity.type
_entity.pdbx_description
1 polymer ?
#
loop_
_entity_poly.entity_id
_entity_poly.type
_entity_poly.pdbx_seq_one_letter_code
_entity_poly.pdbx_strand_id
1 'polypeptide(L)'
;KLIYFNARGRAEHIRYIFAYTGIEYTDERIPEELWPEYKDSMPYKKLPALEIDGKPVAQSNAVARYLARKYDLMGKNEWDAMICDVLVDTLGDLKQGE
;
A
#
# COMPACT_ATOMS: atom_id res chain seq x y z
N LYS A 1 7.13 -7.86 -4.08
CA LYS A 1 8.03 -7.42 -2.98
C LYS A 1 7.52 -6.07 -2.47
N LEU A 2 7.19 -5.96 -1.18
CA LEU A 2 6.71 -4.71 -0.56
C LEU A 2 7.84 -4.11 0.26
N ILE A 3 8.24 -2.88 -0.05
CA ILE A 3 9.32 -2.16 0.62
C ILE A 3 8.71 -1.07 1.50
N TYR A 4 9.04 -1.07 2.78
CA TYR A 4 8.66 -0.02 3.72
C TYR A 4 9.63 0.04 4.91
N PHE A 5 9.49 1.06 5.76
CA PHE A 5 10.16 1.07 7.04
C PHE A 5 9.76 -0.13 7.90
N ASN A 6 10.58 -0.45 8.91
CA ASN A 6 10.23 -1.41 9.95
C ASN A 6 9.17 -0.85 10.92
N ALA A 7 8.01 -0.50 10.37
CA ALA A 7 6.85 0.03 11.05
C ALA A 7 5.60 -0.41 10.30
N ARG A 8 4.43 -0.28 10.95
CA ARG A 8 3.12 -0.49 10.31
C ARG A 8 2.87 0.59 9.24
N GLY A 9 2.67 1.82 9.70
CA GLY A 9 2.52 3.03 8.88
C GLY A 9 1.59 2.85 7.68
N ARG A 10 2.01 3.38 6.53
CA ARG A 10 1.25 3.37 5.28
C ARG A 10 1.32 2.04 4.51
N ALA A 11 2.18 1.09 4.92
CA ALA A 11 2.26 -0.22 4.28
C ALA A 11 1.31 -1.24 4.88
N GLU A 12 0.84 -1.03 6.11
CA GLU A 12 0.18 -2.08 6.89
C GLU A 12 -1.09 -2.61 6.25
N HIS A 13 -1.92 -1.73 5.69
CA HIS A 13 -3.15 -2.17 5.03
C HIS A 13 -2.87 -2.98 3.75
N ILE A 14 -1.71 -2.80 3.10
CA ILE A 14 -1.26 -3.67 2.00
C ILE A 14 -0.87 -5.05 2.56
N ARG A 15 -0.14 -5.09 3.69
CA ARG A 15 0.21 -6.35 4.38
C ARG A 15 -1.04 -7.14 4.80
N TYR A 16 -2.08 -6.46 5.28
CA TYR A 16 -3.35 -7.09 5.63
C TYR A 16 -4.02 -7.75 4.42
N ILE A 17 -3.99 -7.12 3.24
CA ILE A 17 -4.55 -7.73 2.03
C ILE A 17 -3.78 -9.01 1.67
N PHE A 18 -2.45 -9.00 1.71
CA PHE A 18 -1.66 -10.21 1.46
C PHE A 18 -1.95 -11.32 2.48
N ALA A 19 -1.99 -10.98 3.78
CA ALA A 19 -2.31 -11.93 4.84
C ALA A 19 -3.71 -12.53 4.67
N TYR A 20 -4.72 -11.71 4.36
CA TYR A 20 -6.10 -12.15 4.17
C TYR A 20 -6.24 -13.07 2.95
N THR A 21 -5.56 -12.73 1.85
CA THR A 21 -5.62 -13.49 0.59
C THR A 21 -4.73 -14.74 0.60
N GLY A 22 -3.86 -14.90 1.61
CA GLY A 22 -2.89 -16.00 1.68
C GLY A 22 -1.78 -15.92 0.64
N ILE A 23 -1.59 -14.74 0.02
CA ILE A 23 -0.62 -14.57 -1.06
C ILE A 23 0.75 -14.27 -0.48
N GLU A 24 1.70 -15.11 -0.83
CA GLU A 24 3.09 -14.92 -0.45
C GLU A 24 3.68 -13.68 -1.11
N TYR A 25 4.41 -12.90 -0.32
CA TYR A 25 5.15 -11.75 -0.77
C TYR A 25 6.38 -11.55 0.10
N THR A 26 7.42 -10.95 -0.45
CA THR A 26 8.56 -10.47 0.34
C THR A 26 8.18 -9.17 1.05
N ASP A 27 8.16 -9.16 2.39
CA ASP A 27 8.03 -7.96 3.24
C ASP A 27 9.42 -7.40 3.55
N GLU A 28 9.92 -6.53 2.68
CA GLU A 28 11.23 -5.90 2.81
C GLU A 28 11.15 -4.68 3.73
N ARG A 29 11.67 -4.84 4.93
CA ARG A 29 11.67 -3.80 5.97
C ARG A 29 13.03 -3.14 6.06
N ILE A 30 13.11 -1.86 5.72
CA ILE A 30 14.35 -1.10 5.77
C ILE A 30 14.43 -0.28 7.07
N PRO A 31 15.61 -0.19 7.72
CA PRO A 31 15.88 0.82 8.75
C PRO A 31 15.75 2.24 8.19
N GLU A 32 15.37 3.21 9.03
CA GLU A 32 15.23 4.61 8.59
C GLU A 32 16.56 5.21 8.14
N GLU A 33 17.67 4.76 8.74
CA GLU A 33 19.03 5.20 8.46
C GLU A 33 19.47 4.86 7.03
N LEU A 34 18.92 3.77 6.46
CA LEU A 34 19.21 3.37 5.09
C LEU A 34 18.33 4.10 4.06
N TRP A 35 17.30 4.86 4.48
CA TRP A 35 16.42 5.55 3.55
C TRP A 35 17.15 6.39 2.48
N PRO A 36 18.20 7.16 2.80
CA PRO A 36 18.94 7.92 1.79
C PRO A 36 19.44 7.08 0.61
N GLU A 37 19.80 5.81 0.84
CA GLU A 37 20.31 4.88 -0.18
C GLU A 37 19.18 4.39 -1.11
N TYR A 38 17.96 4.20 -0.57
CA TYR A 38 16.81 3.72 -1.34
C TYR A 38 16.10 4.86 -2.08
N LYS A 39 16.15 6.08 -1.56
CA LYS A 39 15.28 7.20 -1.93
C LYS A 39 15.20 7.48 -3.42
N ASP A 40 16.34 7.52 -4.11
CA ASP A 40 16.39 7.86 -5.53
C ASP A 40 15.93 6.72 -6.44
N SER A 41 15.93 5.47 -5.93
CA SER A 41 15.42 4.29 -6.65
C SER A 41 13.90 4.08 -6.47
N MET A 42 13.27 4.77 -5.51
CA MET A 42 11.84 4.61 -5.23
C MET A 42 10.97 5.55 -6.09
N PRO A 43 9.79 5.09 -6.58
CA PRO A 43 8.86 5.95 -7.29
C PRO A 43 8.46 7.17 -6.44
N TYR A 44 8.53 8.35 -7.05
CA TYR A 44 8.29 9.64 -6.40
C TYR A 44 9.15 9.92 -5.17
N LYS A 45 10.22 9.15 -4.94
CA LYS A 45 11.07 9.23 -3.74
C LYS A 45 10.23 9.06 -2.46
N LYS A 46 9.26 8.14 -2.48
CA LYS A 46 8.35 7.85 -1.37
C LYS A 46 8.25 6.35 -1.10
N LEU A 47 7.86 6.04 0.13
CA LEU A 47 7.47 4.70 0.59
C LEU A 47 6.01 4.72 1.09
N PRO A 48 5.29 3.58 1.04
CA PRO A 48 5.72 2.27 0.56
C PRO A 48 5.81 2.18 -0.96
N ALA A 49 6.64 1.23 -1.41
CA ALA A 49 6.71 0.80 -2.81
C ALA A 49 6.39 -0.69 -2.91
N LEU A 50 5.48 -1.07 -3.80
CA LEU A 50 5.21 -2.45 -4.16
C LEU A 50 5.85 -2.73 -5.53
N GLU A 51 6.71 -3.72 -5.60
CA GLU A 51 7.29 -4.22 -6.84
C GLU A 51 6.52 -5.47 -7.31
N ILE A 52 5.96 -5.38 -8.51
CA ILE A 52 5.26 -6.45 -9.22
C ILE A 52 6.02 -6.70 -10.53
N ASP A 53 6.53 -7.91 -10.73
CA ASP A 53 7.30 -8.29 -11.92
C ASP A 53 8.44 -7.31 -12.26
N GLY A 54 9.19 -6.90 -11.22
CA GLY A 54 10.31 -5.95 -11.35
C GLY A 54 9.90 -4.50 -11.57
N LYS A 55 8.60 -4.16 -11.54
CA LYS A 55 8.10 -2.79 -11.75
C LYS A 55 7.63 -2.19 -10.41
N PRO A 56 8.35 -1.20 -9.86
CA PRO A 56 7.96 -0.58 -8.60
C PRO A 56 6.83 0.43 -8.80
N VAL A 57 5.82 0.38 -7.93
CA VAL A 57 4.73 1.36 -7.83
C VAL A 57 4.61 1.88 -6.41
N ALA A 58 4.29 3.17 -6.25
CA ALA A 58 4.05 3.79 -4.95
C ALA A 58 2.57 4.19 -4.79
N GLN A 59 2.27 5.00 -3.78
CA GLN A 59 0.92 5.40 -3.35
C GLN A 59 0.14 4.25 -2.71
N SER A 60 0.24 4.16 -1.39
CA SER A 60 -0.26 3.05 -0.59
C SER A 60 -1.74 2.73 -0.81
N ASN A 61 -2.59 3.76 -0.97
CA ASN A 61 -4.04 3.57 -1.15
C ASN A 61 -4.35 3.06 -2.56
N ALA A 62 -3.65 3.56 -3.59
CA ALA A 62 -3.82 3.10 -4.97
C ALA A 62 -3.38 1.63 -5.12
N VAL A 63 -2.24 1.27 -4.52
CA VAL A 63 -1.75 -0.12 -4.46
C VAL A 63 -2.75 -1.02 -3.75
N ALA A 64 -3.25 -0.60 -2.59
CA ALA A 64 -4.22 -1.38 -1.83
C ALA A 64 -5.52 -1.60 -2.61
N ARG A 65 -6.04 -0.56 -3.26
CA ARG A 65 -7.21 -0.65 -4.14
C ARG A 65 -6.99 -1.60 -5.31
N TYR A 66 -5.81 -1.57 -5.95
CA TYR A 66 -5.47 -2.51 -7.01
C TYR A 66 -5.51 -3.96 -6.51
N LEU A 67 -4.88 -4.25 -5.37
CA LEU A 67 -4.90 -5.59 -4.78
C LEU A 67 -6.31 -6.00 -4.35
N ALA A 68 -7.07 -5.09 -3.74
CA ALA A 68 -8.46 -5.35 -3.35
C ALA A 68 -9.33 -5.69 -4.56
N ARG A 69 -9.21 -4.97 -5.69
CA ARG A 69 -9.90 -5.33 -6.94
C ARG A 69 -9.44 -6.68 -7.48
N LYS A 70 -8.13 -6.94 -7.46
CA LYS A 70 -7.55 -8.20 -7.96
C LYS A 70 -8.04 -9.43 -7.19
N TYR A 71 -8.38 -9.27 -5.91
CA TYR A 71 -8.78 -10.37 -5.03
C TYR A 71 -10.23 -10.25 -4.51
N ASP A 72 -11.10 -9.54 -5.24
CA ASP A 72 -12.54 -9.45 -4.98
C ASP A 72 -12.91 -8.90 -3.58
N LEU A 73 -12.17 -7.89 -3.12
CA LEU A 73 -12.34 -7.25 -1.79
C LEU A 73 -12.99 -5.86 -1.87
N MET A 74 -13.58 -5.49 -3.01
CA MET A 74 -14.18 -4.16 -3.24
C MET A 74 -15.72 -4.18 -3.19
N GLY A 75 -16.33 -5.27 -2.72
CA GLY A 75 -17.78 -5.45 -2.72
C GLY A 75 -18.32 -5.95 -4.06
N LYS A 76 -19.65 -5.94 -4.22
CA LYS A 76 -20.33 -6.68 -5.31
C LYS A 76 -20.53 -5.86 -6.58
N ASN A 77 -20.40 -4.53 -6.49
CA ASN A 77 -20.69 -3.61 -7.59
C ASN A 77 -19.91 -2.30 -7.42
N GLU A 78 -20.01 -1.41 -8.41
CA GLU A 78 -19.31 -0.12 -8.40
C GLU A 78 -19.75 0.81 -7.26
N TRP A 79 -20.98 0.69 -6.76
CA TRP A 79 -21.42 1.47 -5.60
C TRP A 79 -20.67 1.02 -4.34
N ASP A 80 -20.59 -0.29 -4.07
CA ASP A 80 -19.83 -0.83 -2.94
C ASP A 80 -18.35 -0.41 -3.02
N ALA A 81 -17.76 -0.51 -4.22
CA ALA A 81 -16.36 -0.12 -4.46
C ALA A 81 -16.14 1.38 -4.18
N MET A 82 -17.08 2.22 -4.61
CA MET A 82 -17.04 3.66 -4.32
C MET A 82 -17.16 3.93 -2.80
N ILE A 83 -17.99 3.19 -2.07
CA ILE A 83 -18.07 3.33 -0.60
C ILE A 83 -16.74 2.95 0.07
N CYS A 84 -16.07 1.88 -0.38
CA CYS A 84 -14.72 1.56 0.10
C CYS A 84 -13.74 2.72 -0.12
N ASP A 85 -13.78 3.34 -1.30
CA ASP A 85 -12.91 4.48 -1.63
C ASP A 85 -13.21 5.71 -0.76
N VAL A 86 -14.49 6.05 -0.57
CA VAL A 86 -14.92 7.14 0.32
C VAL A 86 -14.40 6.91 1.75
N LEU A 87 -14.51 5.70 2.29
CA LEU A 87 -14.03 5.40 3.64
C LEU A 87 -12.51 5.54 3.75
N VAL A 88 -11.76 5.01 2.78
CA VAL A 88 -10.30 5.09 2.76
C VAL A 88 -9.81 6.54 2.64
N ASP A 89 -10.44 7.34 1.77
CA ASP A 89 -10.05 8.73 1.56
C ASP A 89 -10.45 9.61 2.75
N THR A 90 -11.62 9.37 3.35
CA THR A 90 -12.04 10.06 4.60
C THR A 90 -11.04 9.80 5.74
N LEU A 91 -10.55 8.57 5.89
CA LEU A 91 -9.49 8.25 6.85
C LEU A 91 -8.16 8.95 6.51
N GLY A 92 -7.90 9.21 5.24
CA GLY A 92 -6.76 9.99 4.77
C GLY A 92 -6.86 11.47 5.15
N ASP A 93 -8.05 12.04 5.03
CA ASP A 93 -8.32 13.44 5.41
C ASP A 93 -8.24 13.65 6.92
N LEU A 94 -8.80 12.73 7.71
CA LEU A 94 -8.70 12.77 9.18
C LEU A 94 -7.25 12.73 9.68
N LYS A 95 -6.34 12.08 8.95
CA LYS A 95 -4.91 12.06 9.27
C LYS A 95 -4.19 13.36 8.92
N GLN A 96 -4.77 14.19 8.06
CA GLN A 96 -4.22 15.47 7.64
C GLN A 96 -4.77 16.64 8.46
N GLY A 97 -5.90 16.44 9.17
CA GLY A 97 -6.50 17.43 10.04
C GLY A 97 -5.85 17.50 11.42
N GLU A 98 -4.71 18.17 11.50
CA GLU A 98 -4.26 19.06 12.60
C GLU A 98 -3.44 20.21 12.00
#